data_AF-A0A939KWZ5-F1
#
_entry.id   AF-A0A939KWZ5-F1
#
_cell.length_a   1.000
_cell.length_b   1.000
_cell.length_c   1.000
_cell.angle_alpha   90.00
_cell.angle_beta   90.00
_cell.angle_gamma   90.00
#
_symmetry.space_group_name_H-M   'P 1'
#
loop_
_entity.id
_entity.type
_entity.pdbx_description
1 polymer ?
#
loop_
_entity_poly.entity_id
_entity_poly.type
_entity_poly.pdbx_seq_one_letter_code
_entity_poly.pdbx_strand_id
1 'polypeptide(L)'
;MSQTLVLHLSDEAYTLIQQQAEAANLSPSQLAVTWVSQLAVRQVERGLYLKLGRTEAEKQAARERFESHFGEIDFGYPTGADNESIDADLAREYADNH
;
A
#
# COMPACT_ATOMS: atom_id res chain seq x y z
N MET A 1 -4.05 -14.41 33.72
CA MET A 1 -3.61 -15.51 32.84
C MET A 1 -2.39 -15.02 32.09
N SER A 2 -1.20 -15.60 32.31
CA SER A 2 0.00 -15.30 31.54
C SER A 2 0.28 -16.45 30.57
N GLN A 3 0.63 -16.13 29.32
CA GLN A 3 1.06 -17.11 28.33
C GLN A 3 2.46 -16.72 27.85
N THR A 4 3.35 -17.71 27.72
CA THR A 4 4.72 -17.52 27.28
C THR A 4 4.87 -18.09 25.87
N LEU A 5 5.34 -17.26 24.94
CA LEU A 5 5.67 -17.66 23.58
C LEU A 5 7.18 -17.67 23.42
N VAL A 6 7.74 -18.76 22.90
CA VAL A 6 9.15 -18.87 22.53
C VAL A 6 9.24 -18.72 21.02
N LEU A 7 10.01 -17.74 20.56
CA LEU A 7 10.19 -17.43 19.14
C LEU A 7 11.61 -17.80 18.74
N HIS A 8 11.73 -18.58 17.67
CA HIS A 8 13.01 -18.81 17.02
C HIS A 8 13.18 -17.77 15.91
N LEU A 9 14.14 -16.87 16.10
CA LEU A 9 14.46 -15.78 15.19
C LEU A 9 15.85 -16.02 14.59
N SER A 10 16.11 -15.47 13.42
CA SER A 10 17.49 -15.35 12.95
C SER A 10 18.27 -14.37 13.82
N ASP A 11 19.58 -14.53 13.88
CA ASP A 11 20.45 -13.63 14.66
C ASP A 11 20.29 -12.18 14.19
N GLU A 12 20.22 -11.95 12.88
CA GLU A 12 19.98 -10.62 12.30
C GLU A 12 18.66 -10.00 12.81
N ALA A 13 17.56 -10.76 12.79
CA ALA A 13 16.27 -10.25 13.27
C ALA A 13 16.32 -9.95 14.78
N TYR A 14 17.00 -10.77 15.58
CA TYR A 14 17.16 -10.52 17.01
C TYR A 14 17.99 -9.26 17.29
N THR A 15 19.10 -9.06 16.58
CA THR A 15 19.94 -7.85 16.76
C THR A 15 19.21 -6.56 16.41
N LEU A 16 18.38 -6.55 15.37
CA LEU A 16 17.53 -5.40 15.02
C LEU A 16 16.52 -5.08 16.13
N ILE A 17 15.85 -6.10 16.67
CA ILE A 17 14.92 -5.93 17.79
C ILE A 17 15.66 -5.38 19.01
N GLN A 18 16.87 -5.89 19.28
CA GLN A 18 17.67 -5.43 20.41
C GLN A 18 18.05 -3.95 20.26
N GLN A 19 18.55 -3.53 19.10
CA GLN A 19 18.92 -2.14 18.84
C GLN A 19 17.72 -1.19 18.97
N GLN A 20 16.56 -1.56 18.45
CA GLN A 20 15.34 -0.75 18.58
C GLN A 20 14.80 -0.73 20.01
N ALA A 21 15.00 -1.81 20.78
CA ALA A 21 14.59 -1.88 22.18
C ALA A 21 15.45 -0.95 23.04
N GLU A 22 16.77 -0.94 22.80
CA GLU A 22 17.71 0.00 23.44
C GLU A 22 17.36 1.45 23.12
N ALA A 23 17.07 1.77 21.86
CA ALA A 23 16.65 3.12 21.45
C ALA A 23 15.34 3.57 22.09
N ALA A 24 14.42 2.64 22.34
CA ALA A 24 13.14 2.88 23.01
C ALA A 24 13.22 2.75 24.54
N ASN A 25 14.39 2.40 25.09
CA ASN A 25 14.60 2.10 26.51
C ASN A 25 13.63 1.03 27.06
N LEU A 26 13.33 0.03 26.22
CA LEU A 26 12.45 -1.10 26.51
C LEU A 26 13.25 -2.40 26.49
N SER A 27 12.70 -3.47 27.09
CA SER A 27 13.26 -4.79 26.85
C SER A 27 12.88 -5.30 25.44
N PRO A 28 13.71 -6.16 24.81
CA PRO A 28 13.38 -6.77 23.51
C PRO A 28 12.02 -7.48 23.52
N SER A 29 11.64 -8.11 24.64
CA SER A 29 10.35 -8.77 24.79
C SER A 29 9.17 -7.78 24.88
N GLN A 30 9.35 -6.65 25.58
CA GLN A 30 8.33 -5.60 25.64
C GLN A 30 8.11 -4.94 24.28
N LEU A 31 9.20 -4.70 23.54
CA LEU A 31 9.13 -4.16 22.18
C LEU A 31 8.41 -5.14 21.24
N ALA A 32 8.75 -6.43 21.30
CA ALA A 32 8.10 -7.47 20.51
C ALA A 32 6.58 -7.54 20.79
N VAL A 33 6.18 -7.48 22.07
CA VAL A 33 4.75 -7.48 22.45
C VAL A 33 4.03 -6.23 21.94
N THR A 34 4.67 -5.05 21.99
CA THR A 34 4.06 -3.82 21.47
C THR A 34 3.89 -3.87 19.97
N TRP A 35 4.86 -4.38 19.22
CA TRP A 35 4.72 -4.56 17.77
C TRP A 35 3.63 -5.55 17.40
N VAL A 36 3.58 -6.72 18.06
CA VAL A 36 2.52 -7.72 17.80
C VAL A 36 1.14 -7.12 18.08
N SER A 37 1.01 -6.35 19.17
CA SER A 37 -0.25 -5.68 19.51
C SER A 37 -0.63 -4.61 18.48
N GLN A 38 0.33 -3.79 18.05
CA GLN A 38 0.09 -2.77 17.02
C GLN A 38 -0.27 -3.39 15.67
N LEU A 39 0.40 -4.48 15.29
CA LEU A 39 0.12 -5.18 14.06
C LEU A 39 -1.27 -5.84 14.10
N ALA A 40 -1.65 -6.43 15.23
CA ALA A 40 -2.97 -7.00 15.44
C ALA A 40 -4.08 -5.93 15.36
N VAL A 41 -3.89 -4.77 15.99
CA VAL A 41 -4.83 -3.64 15.90
C VAL A 41 -4.95 -3.16 14.46
N ARG A 42 -3.82 -2.90 13.78
CA ARG A 42 -3.84 -2.46 12.37
C ARG A 42 -4.49 -3.49 11.44
N GLN A 43 -4.28 -4.79 11.67
CA GLN A 43 -4.89 -5.86 10.90
C GLN A 43 -6.41 -5.93 11.12
N VAL A 44 -6.86 -5.76 12.36
CA VAL A 44 -8.29 -5.69 12.69
C VAL A 44 -8.92 -4.44 12.08
N GLU A 45 -8.27 -3.29 12.20
CA GLU A 45 -8.74 -2.04 11.59
C GLU A 45 -8.81 -2.16 10.07
N ARG A 46 -7.75 -2.65 9.40
CA ARG A 46 -7.77 -2.90 7.94
C ARG A 46 -8.83 -3.92 7.56
N GLY A 47 -8.95 -5.00 8.33
CA GLY A 47 -9.93 -6.06 8.11
C GLY A 47 -11.36 -5.57 8.26
N LEU A 48 -11.64 -4.71 9.24
CA LEU A 48 -12.93 -4.03 9.41
C LEU A 48 -13.16 -3.03 8.26
N TYR A 49 -12.16 -2.21 7.92
CA TYR A 49 -12.25 -1.21 6.85
C TYR A 49 -12.50 -1.84 5.47
N LEU A 50 -11.94 -3.03 5.23
CA LEU A 50 -12.17 -3.80 4.01
C LEU A 50 -13.51 -4.56 4.05
N LYS A 51 -13.92 -5.08 5.22
CA LYS A 51 -15.17 -5.85 5.35
C LYS A 51 -16.44 -4.99 5.42
N LEU A 52 -16.39 -3.80 6.00
CA LEU A 52 -17.56 -2.92 6.08
C LEU A 52 -17.86 -2.21 4.76
N GLY A 53 -16.92 -2.26 3.80
CA GLY A 53 -17.01 -1.47 2.57
C GLY A 53 -16.93 0.02 2.89
N ARG A 54 -16.13 0.77 2.13
CA ARG A 54 -16.24 2.23 2.21
C ARG A 54 -17.65 2.63 1.77
N THR A 55 -18.30 3.47 2.55
CA THR A 55 -19.53 4.13 2.10
C THR A 55 -19.23 4.92 0.82
N GLU A 56 -20.23 5.09 -0.05
CA GLU A 56 -20.02 5.86 -1.29
C GLU A 56 -19.53 7.29 -1.02
N ALA A 57 -19.92 7.88 0.12
CA ALA A 57 -19.43 9.17 0.59
C ALA A 57 -17.92 9.16 0.88
N GLU A 58 -17.40 8.10 1.53
CA GLU A 58 -15.97 7.97 1.82
C GLU A 58 -15.14 7.67 0.56
N LYS A 59 -15.71 6.92 -0.40
CA LYS A 59 -15.07 6.70 -1.71
C LYS A 59 -14.97 8.01 -2.48
N GLN A 60 -16.05 8.79 -2.50
CA GLN A 60 -16.09 10.07 -3.19
C GLN A 60 -15.12 11.08 -2.57
N ALA A 61 -15.08 11.20 -1.23
CA ALA A 61 -14.11 12.06 -0.55
C ALA A 61 -12.65 11.63 -0.77
N ALA A 62 -12.38 10.31 -0.84
CA ALA A 62 -11.05 9.82 -1.16
C ALA A 62 -10.66 10.14 -2.62
N ARG A 63 -11.62 10.07 -3.54
CA ARG A 63 -11.44 10.42 -4.94
C ARG A 63 -11.14 11.91 -5.12
N GLU A 64 -11.90 12.78 -4.47
CA GLU A 64 -11.69 14.24 -4.52
C GLU A 64 -10.32 14.65 -3.97
N ARG A 65 -9.86 14.02 -2.87
CA ARG A 65 -8.50 14.24 -2.34
C ARG A 65 -7.44 13.76 -3.31
N PHE A 66 -7.63 12.60 -3.93
CA PHE A 66 -6.70 12.08 -4.92
C PHE A 66 -6.65 12.99 -6.16
N GLU A 67 -7.80 13.45 -6.62
CA GLU A 67 -7.93 14.35 -7.77
C GLU A 67 -7.38 15.76 -7.49
N SER A 68 -7.43 16.25 -6.25
CA SER A 68 -6.79 17.51 -5.87
C SER A 68 -5.27 17.54 -6.05
N HIS A 69 -4.64 16.37 -6.21
CA HIS A 69 -3.22 16.25 -6.51
C HIS A 69 -2.90 16.21 -8.01
N PHE A 70 -3.91 16.03 -8.88
CA PHE A 70 -3.70 16.18 -10.31
C PHE A 70 -3.75 17.65 -10.67
N GLY A 71 -2.66 18.15 -11.27
CA GLY A 71 -2.72 19.39 -12.04
C GLY A 71 -3.49 19.15 -13.33
N GLU A 72 -4.21 20.17 -13.79
CA GLU A 72 -4.78 20.19 -15.13
C GLU A 72 -3.63 20.36 -16.14
N ILE A 73 -3.40 19.33 -16.97
CA ILE A 73 -2.47 19.43 -18.11
C ILE A 73 -3.35 19.68 -19.33
N ASP A 74 -3.52 20.96 -19.68
CA ASP A 74 -4.06 21.34 -20.97
C ASP A 74 -2.97 21.16 -22.03
N PHE A 75 -3.15 20.17 -22.89
CA PHE A 75 -2.21 19.90 -23.98
C PHE A 75 -2.35 20.91 -25.14
N GLY A 76 -3.40 21.75 -25.16
CA GLY A 76 -3.67 22.68 -26.26
C GLY A 76 -4.12 21.99 -27.56
N TYR A 77 -4.30 20.67 -27.53
CA TYR A 77 -4.84 19.85 -28.62
C TYR A 77 -5.61 18.67 -28.01
N PRO A 78 -6.61 18.12 -28.73
CA PRO A 78 -7.32 16.94 -28.27
C PRO A 78 -6.35 15.75 -28.15
N THR A 79 -6.19 15.22 -26.94
CA THR A 79 -5.52 13.94 -26.67
C THR A 79 -6.35 12.81 -27.24
N GLY A 80 -6.19 12.55 -28.54
CA GLY A 80 -6.99 11.59 -29.30
C GLY A 80 -7.21 11.96 -30.77
N ALA A 81 -6.67 13.10 -31.23
CA ALA A 81 -6.78 13.51 -32.63
C ALA A 81 -6.17 12.52 -33.63
N ASP A 82 -5.28 11.62 -33.17
CA ASP A 82 -4.54 10.67 -33.98
C ASP A 82 -4.76 9.20 -33.55
N ASN A 83 -5.87 8.88 -32.88
CA ASN A 83 -6.17 7.48 -32.54
C ASN A 83 -6.31 6.60 -33.80
N GLU A 84 -6.85 7.15 -34.89
CA GLU A 84 -6.99 6.43 -36.15
C GLU A 84 -5.63 6.11 -36.81
N SER A 85 -4.63 6.98 -36.67
CA SER A 85 -3.28 6.72 -37.19
C SER A 85 -2.52 5.72 -36.32
N ILE A 86 -2.70 5.77 -35.00
CA ILE A 86 -2.20 4.74 -34.07
C ILE A 86 -2.79 3.37 -34.41
N ASP A 87 -4.11 3.28 -34.64
CA ASP A 87 -4.78 2.03 -34.99
C ASP A 87 -4.28 1.48 -36.34
N ALA A 88 -4.02 2.36 -37.31
CA ALA A 88 -3.50 1.98 -38.63
C ALA A 88 -2.05 1.47 -38.57
N ASP A 89 -1.19 2.09 -37.75
CA ASP A 89 0.18 1.63 -37.54
C ASP A 89 0.20 0.30 -36.75
N LEU A 90 -0.68 0.15 -35.76
CA LEU A 90 -0.84 -1.11 -35.01
C LEU A 90 -1.30 -2.26 -35.91
N ALA A 91 -2.28 -2.01 -36.79
CA ALA A 91 -2.75 -3.00 -37.75
C ALA A 91 -1.65 -3.43 -38.73
N ARG A 92 -0.78 -2.49 -39.16
CA ARG A 92 0.36 -2.78 -40.03
C ARG A 92 1.40 -3.66 -39.32
N GLU A 93 1.79 -3.31 -38.10
CA GLU A 93 2.78 -4.07 -37.33
C GLU A 93 2.32 -5.52 -37.06
N TYR A 94 1.03 -5.72 -36.78
CA TYR A 94 0.48 -7.07 -36.57
C TYR A 94 0.34 -7.86 -37.87
N ALA A 95 0.10 -7.20 -39.01
CA ALA A 95 0.01 -7.83 -40.32
C ALA A 95 1.39 -8.25 -40.87
N ASP A 96 2.46 -7.51 -40.55
CA ASP A 96 3.82 -7.82 -41.02
C ASP A 96 4.51 -8.95 -40.23
N ASN A 97 3.95 -9.35 -39.07
CA ASN A 97 4.50 -10.38 -38.17
C ASN A 97 3.71 -11.71 -38.15
N HIS A 98 2.81 -11.96 -39.11
CA HIS A 98 2.04 -13.22 -39.24
C HIS A 98 2.13 -13.83 -40.65
#